data_AF-A0AAD6LAS8-F1
#
_entry.id   AF-A0AAD6LAS8-F1
#
_cell.length_a   1.000
_cell.length_b   1.000
_cell.length_c   1.000
_cell.angle_alpha   90.00
_cell.angle_beta   90.00
_cell.angle_gamma   90.00
#
_symmetry.space_group_name_H-M   'P 1'
#
loop_
_entity.id
_entity.type
_entity.pdbx_description
1 polymer ?
#
loop_
_entity_poly.entity_id
_entity_poly.type
_entity_poly.pdbx_seq_one_letter_code
_entity_poly.pdbx_strand_id
1 'polypeptide(L)' 'MFAQLFSGVVAKHRNLYWVTFHGLYDLSHTLRTVTNRPLPHSVAGFTSLLDIVFGDVMDIKYTTRFCRG' A
#
# COMPACT_ATOMS: atom_id res chain seq x y z
N MET A 1 1.10 9.59 16.37
CA MET A 1 0.20 10.54 15.66
C MET A 1 -0.09 10.11 14.23
N PHE A 2 0.90 9.99 13.32
CA PHE A 2 0.67 9.54 11.93
C PHE A 2 -0.05 8.19 11.83
N ALA A 3 0.48 7.14 12.47
CA ALA A 3 -0.07 5.79 12.42
C ALA A 3 -1.56 5.74 12.79
N GLN A 4 -1.95 6.42 13.87
CA GLN A 4 -3.35 6.44 14.34
C GLN A 4 -4.29 7.15 13.35
N LEU A 5 -3.92 8.33 12.86
CA LEU A 5 -4.75 9.08 11.91
C LEU A 5 -4.87 8.33 10.58
N PHE A 6 -3.76 7.81 10.08
CA PHE A 6 -3.71 7.11 8.81
C PHE A 6 -4.42 5.75 8.87
N SER A 7 -4.28 4.99 9.96
CA SER A 7 -5.09 3.78 10.19
C SER A 7 -6.59 4.08 10.21
N GLY A 8 -7.00 5.26 10.72
CA GLY A 8 -8.39 5.72 10.66
C GLY A 8 -8.89 5.93 9.23
N VAL A 9 -8.07 6.52 8.35
CA VAL A 9 -8.39 6.68 6.93
C VAL A 9 -8.56 5.32 6.27
N VAL A 10 -7.57 4.44 6.44
CA VAL A 10 -7.58 3.09 5.87
C VAL A 10 -8.81 2.31 6.33
N ALA A 11 -9.15 2.35 7.63
CA ALA A 11 -10.27 1.62 8.19
C ALA A 11 -11.65 2.14 7.71
N LYS A 12 -11.77 3.46 7.48
CA LYS A 12 -13.05 4.10 7.14
C LYS A 12 -13.33 4.13 5.63
N HIS A 13 -12.28 4.16 4.80
CA HIS A 13 -12.41 4.31 3.35
C HIS A 13 -11.79 3.12 2.62
N ARG A 14 -12.65 2.27 2.05
CA ARG A 14 -12.25 1.08 1.28
C ARG A 14 -12.24 1.28 -0.24
N ASN A 15 -12.80 2.37 -0.74
CA ASN A 15 -12.90 2.68 -2.17
C ASN A 15 -11.87 3.73 -2.63
N LEU A 16 -10.70 3.74 -1.99
CA LEU A 16 -9.63 4.68 -2.35
C LEU A 16 -8.73 4.03 -3.40
N TYR A 17 -8.29 4.85 -4.36
CA TYR A 17 -7.18 4.52 -5.24
C TYR A 17 -5.89 5.05 -4.65
N TRP A 18 -4.97 4.15 -4.32
CA TRP A 18 -3.67 4.51 -3.77
C TRP A 18 -2.66 4.67 -4.89
N VAL A 19 -1.93 5.77 -4.85
CA VAL A 19 -0.95 6.10 -5.88
C VAL A 19 0.41 6.25 -5.23
N THR A 20 1.42 5.61 -5.80
CA THR A 20 2.80 5.62 -5.31
C THR A 20 3.78 5.85 -6.45
N PHE A 21 5.04 6.13 -6.12
CA PHE A 21 6.12 6.25 -7.10
C PHE A 21 7.33 5.47 -6.62
N HIS A 22 7.60 4.32 -7.24
CA HIS A 22 8.59 3.35 -6.73
C HIS A 22 8.32 2.94 -5.27
N GLY A 23 7.04 2.83 -4.93
CA GLY A 23 6.57 2.90 -3.55
C GLY A 23 6.62 1.59 -2.77
N LEU A 24 7.36 0.58 -3.24
CA LEU A 24 7.37 -0.74 -2.57
C LEU A 24 7.78 -0.62 -1.09
N TYR A 25 8.81 0.18 -0.80
CA TYR A 25 9.25 0.43 0.57
C TYR A 25 8.27 1.30 1.35
N ASP A 26 7.69 2.32 0.72
CA ASP A 26 6.69 3.19 1.35
C ASP A 26 5.46 2.40 1.77
N LEU A 27 4.96 1.53 0.88
CA LEU A 27 3.86 0.61 1.14
C LEU A 27 4.23 -0.38 2.25
N SER A 28 5.45 -0.93 2.23
CA SER A 28 5.92 -1.86 3.27
C SER A 28 5.96 -1.22 4.65
N HIS A 29 6.53 -0.02 4.76
CA HIS A 29 6.58 0.73 6.03
C HIS A 29 5.19 1.12 6.51
N THR A 30 4.33 1.59 5.60
CA THR A 30 2.97 1.99 5.93
C THR A 30 2.15 0.78 6.36
N LEU A 31 2.21 -0.35 5.63
CA LEU A 31 1.53 -1.59 5.94
C LEU A 31 1.93 -2.11 7.33
N ARG A 32 3.23 -2.17 7.63
CA ARG A 32 3.73 -2.53 8.96
C ARG A 32 3.19 -1.61 10.05
N THR A 33 3.17 -0.30 9.77
CA THR A 33 2.73 0.72 10.72
C THR A 33 1.23 0.63 11.02
N VAL A 34 0.38 0.47 10.00
CA VAL A 34 -1.08 0.46 10.18
C VAL A 34 -1.62 -0.85 10.72
N THR A 35 -0.95 -1.97 10.39
CA THR A 35 -1.34 -3.30 10.89
C THR A 35 -0.76 -3.60 12.26
N ASN A 36 0.31 -2.88 12.65
CA ASN A 36 1.11 -3.15 13.84
C ASN A 36 1.53 -4.63 13.96
N ARG A 37 1.87 -5.25 12.81
CA ARG A 37 2.27 -6.66 12.69
C ARG A 37 3.55 -6.77 11.86
N PRO A 38 4.34 -7.85 12.04
CA PRO A 38 5.46 -8.13 11.15
C PRO A 38 4.98 -8.30 9.71
N LEU A 39 5.81 -7.89 8.76
CA LEU A 39 5.53 -8.10 7.35
C LEU A 39 5.62 -9.60 6.99
N PRO A 40 4.80 -10.09 6.05
CA PRO A 40 4.91 -11.44 5.56
C PRO A 40 6.29 -11.72 4.96
N HIS A 41 6.79 -12.95 5.15
CA HIS A 41 8.10 -13.38 4.60
C HIS A 41 8.05 -13.76 3.12
N SER A 42 6.86 -13.82 2.52
CA SER A 42 6.66 -14.16 1.11
C SER A 42 6.01 -13.01 0.36
N VAL A 43 6.35 -12.90 -0.93
CA VAL A 43 5.76 -11.90 -1.84
C VAL A 43 4.25 -12.11 -1.96
N ALA A 44 3.80 -13.36 -2.03
CA ALA A 44 2.37 -13.69 -2.05
C ALA A 44 1.65 -13.20 -0.78
N GLY A 45 2.22 -13.47 0.40
CA GLY A 45 1.64 -12.99 1.66
C GLY A 45 1.62 -11.47 1.75
N PHE A 46 2.68 -10.81 1.29
CA PHE A 46 2.77 -9.36 1.25
C PHE A 46 1.70 -8.75 0.35
N THR A 47 1.58 -9.26 -0.89
CA THR A 47 0.58 -8.78 -1.86
C THR A 47 -0.85 -9.02 -1.39
N SER A 48 -1.15 -10.19 -0.80
CA SER A 48 -2.47 -10.45 -0.21
C SER A 48 -2.79 -9.49 0.94
N LEU A 49 -1.84 -9.23 1.85
CA LEU A 49 -2.07 -8.30 2.95
C LEU A 49 -2.22 -6.85 2.45
N LEU A 50 -1.47 -6.49 1.42
CA LEU A 50 -1.54 -5.18 0.79
C LEU A 50 -2.90 -4.95 0.11
N ASP A 51 -3.44 -5.96 -0.58
CA ASP A 51 -4.77 -5.93 -1.18
C ASP A 51 -5.88 -5.80 -0.10
N ILE A 52 -5.78 -6.54 1.00
CA ILE A 52 -6.74 -6.43 2.12
C ILE A 52 -6.75 -5.03 2.74
N VAL A 53 -5.58 -4.39 2.86
CA VAL A 53 -5.43 -3.12 3.57
C VAL A 53 -5.68 -1.93 2.65
N PHE A 54 -5.15 -1.96 1.43
CA PHE A 54 -5.15 -0.83 0.51
C PHE A 54 -6.03 -1.05 -0.72
N GLY A 55 -6.28 -2.30 -1.13
CA GLY A 55 -7.03 -2.60 -2.36
C GLY A 55 -6.28 -2.09 -3.59
N ASP A 56 -6.91 -1.19 -4.34
CA ASP A 56 -6.38 -0.67 -5.61
C ASP A 56 -5.15 0.23 -5.39
N VAL A 57 -3.98 -0.26 -5.80
CA VAL A 57 -2.70 0.45 -5.73
C VAL A 57 -2.07 0.58 -7.11
N MET A 58 -1.69 1.79 -7.50
CA MET A 58 -0.97 2.10 -8.73
C MET A 58 0.42 2.66 -8.41
N ASP A 59 1.46 2.07 -8.97
CA ASP A 59 2.81 2.65 -8.95
C ASP A 59 3.09 3.39 -10.27
N ILE A 60 3.23 4.71 -10.20
CA ILE A 60 3.46 5.58 -11.36
C ILE A 60 4.76 5.21 -12.09
N LYS A 61 5.83 4.89 -11.36
CA LYS A 61 7.10 4.50 -11.97
C LYS A 61 6.96 3.18 -12.73
N TYR A 62 6.11 2.28 -12.26
CA TYR A 62 5.77 1.08 -13.01
C TYR A 62 4.91 1.40 -14.24
N THR A 63 3.84 2.18 -14.09
CA THR A 63 2.91 2.47 -15.19
C THR A 63 3.53 3.27 -16.33
N THR A 64 4.46 4.18 -16.04
CA THR A 64 5.19 4.95 -17.06
C THR A 64 5.91 4.08 -18.09
N ARG A 65 6.28 2.84 -17.75
CA ARG A 65 6.87 1.87 -18.71
C ARG A 65 5.94 1.51 -19.87
N PHE A 66 4.63 1.72 -19.69
CA PHE A 66 3.60 1.37 -20.66
C PHE A 66 2.98 2.61 -21.33
N CYS A 67 3.37 3.82 -20.90
CA CYS A 67 2.97 5.07 -21.54
C CYS A 67 3.78 5.28 -22.82
N ARG A 68 3.12 5.70 -23.91
CA ARG A 68 3.75 5.88 -25.23
C ARG A 68 4.18 7.33 -25.57
N GLY A 69 4.02 8.25 -24.61
CA GLY A 69 4.16 9.69 -24.87
C GLY A 69 2.88 10.29 -25.39
#